data_AF-A0A947FEN1-F1
#
_entry.id   AF-A0A947FEN1-F1
#
_cell.length_a   1.000
_cell.length_b   1.000
_cell.length_c   1.000
_cell.angle_alpha   90.00
_cell.angle_beta   90.00
_cell.angle_gamma   90.00
#
_symmetry.space_group_name_H-M   'P 1'
#
loop_
_entity.id
_entity.type
_entity.pdbx_description
1 polymer ?
#
loop_
_entity_poly.entity_id
_entity_poly.type
_entity_poly.pdbx_seq_one_letter_code
_entity_poly.pdbx_strand_id
1 'polypeptide(L)'
;GNTSPHVTLESPGFRNYADYMSTESSQTAAYKLSQLATLGSSCFMCAETLPQRCHRSLLADYFLVQGIKVIHILDRRKTIIHEISRLANISEGRIIYNRTQPIQLELTEND
;
A
#
# COMPACT_ATOMS: atom_id res chain seq x y z
N GLY A 1 -10.51 -13.76 -1.55
CA GLY A 1 -11.40 -14.90 -1.90
C GLY A 1 -10.97 -15.55 -3.20
N ASN A 2 -11.60 -16.67 -3.62
CA ASN A 2 -11.24 -17.41 -4.84
C ASN A 2 -11.38 -16.60 -6.15
N THR A 3 -12.07 -15.46 -6.11
CA THR A 3 -12.27 -14.52 -7.23
C THR A 3 -11.48 -13.22 -7.05
N SER A 4 -10.49 -13.19 -6.15
CA SER A 4 -9.70 -11.99 -5.88
C SER A 4 -8.93 -11.53 -7.12
N PRO A 5 -8.95 -10.23 -7.47
CA PRO A 5 -8.13 -9.70 -8.55
C PRO A 5 -6.64 -9.60 -8.15
N HIS A 6 -6.30 -9.75 -6.86
CA HIS A 6 -4.94 -9.62 -6.33
C HIS A 6 -4.14 -10.92 -6.45
N VAL A 7 -4.08 -11.48 -7.65
CA VAL A 7 -3.61 -12.85 -7.93
C VAL A 7 -2.13 -13.12 -7.62
N THR A 8 -1.30 -12.07 -7.58
CA THR A 8 0.15 -12.22 -7.32
C THR A 8 0.51 -12.18 -5.83
N LEU A 9 -0.43 -11.83 -4.95
CA LEU A 9 -0.23 -11.96 -3.50
C LEU A 9 -0.38 -13.42 -3.10
N GLU A 10 0.70 -14.12 -2.78
CA GLU A 10 0.65 -15.58 -2.49
C GLU A 10 -0.10 -15.95 -1.21
N SER A 11 -0.08 -15.09 -0.20
CA SER A 11 -0.75 -15.34 1.09
C SER A 11 -2.26 -15.08 1.01
N PRO A 12 -3.12 -16.05 1.39
CA PRO A 12 -4.56 -15.82 1.49
C PRO A 12 -4.93 -14.65 2.40
N GLY A 13 -4.20 -14.44 3.50
CA GLY A 13 -4.44 -13.33 4.41
C GLY A 13 -4.22 -11.97 3.75
N PHE A 14 -3.12 -11.82 3.01
CA PHE A 14 -2.84 -10.59 2.24
C PHE A 14 -3.86 -10.37 1.13
N ARG A 15 -4.25 -11.41 0.38
CA ARG A 15 -5.31 -11.30 -0.65
C ARG A 15 -6.64 -10.86 -0.05
N ASN A 16 -7.07 -11.47 1.04
CA ASN A 16 -8.33 -11.11 1.69
C ASN A 16 -8.30 -9.68 2.24
N TYR A 17 -7.15 -9.24 2.75
CA TYR A 17 -7.00 -7.85 3.19
C TYR A 17 -7.03 -6.88 2.00
N ALA A 18 -6.38 -7.19 0.88
CA ALA A 18 -6.43 -6.38 -0.33
C ALA A 18 -7.85 -6.32 -0.93
N ASP A 19 -8.58 -7.45 -0.92
CA ASP A 19 -10.00 -7.48 -1.29
C ASP A 19 -10.83 -6.56 -0.38
N TYR A 20 -10.60 -6.62 0.94
CA TYR A 20 -11.27 -5.74 1.89
C TYR A 20 -10.92 -4.26 1.65
N MET A 21 -9.66 -3.93 1.34
CA MET A 21 -9.24 -2.57 1.00
C MET A 21 -9.95 -2.00 -0.23
N SER A 22 -10.46 -2.86 -1.11
CA SER A 22 -11.24 -2.45 -2.28
C SER A 22 -12.69 -2.08 -1.93
N THR A 23 -13.17 -2.36 -0.71
CA THR A 23 -14.52 -1.98 -0.27
C THR A 23 -14.65 -0.48 -0.02
N GLU A 24 -15.85 0.06 -0.20
CA GLU A 24 -16.14 1.49 0.05
C GLU A 24 -15.85 1.91 1.49
N SER A 25 -16.18 1.06 2.47
CA SER A 25 -15.95 1.34 3.88
C SER A 25 -14.45 1.45 4.20
N SER A 26 -13.63 0.56 3.65
CA SER A 26 -12.18 0.62 3.81
C SER A 26 -11.59 1.83 3.09
N GLN A 27 -12.03 2.14 1.87
CA GLN A 27 -11.55 3.32 1.13
C GLN A 27 -11.90 4.62 1.87
N THR A 28 -13.11 4.71 2.42
CA THR A 28 -13.54 5.85 3.24
C THR A 28 -12.70 6.00 4.50
N ALA A 29 -12.39 4.89 5.18
CA ALA A 29 -11.54 4.91 6.37
C ALA A 29 -10.10 5.32 6.03
N ALA A 30 -9.52 4.76 4.97
CA ALA A 30 -8.17 5.09 4.52
C ALA A 30 -8.06 6.56 4.10
N TYR A 31 -9.07 7.10 3.41
CA TYR A 31 -9.13 8.52 3.09
C TYR A 31 -9.17 9.41 4.33
N LYS A 32 -9.93 9.04 5.37
CA LYS A 32 -9.93 9.78 6.65
C LYS A 32 -8.55 9.78 7.31
N LEU A 33 -7.83 8.66 7.26
CA LEU A 33 -6.44 8.58 7.75
C LEU A 33 -5.51 9.50 6.95
N SER A 34 -5.68 9.55 5.62
CA SER A 34 -4.94 10.48 4.77
C SER A 34 -5.18 11.94 5.18
N GLN A 35 -6.41 12.30 5.53
CA GLN A 35 -6.72 13.65 6.04
C GLN A 35 -6.07 13.92 7.40
N LEU A 36 -6.05 12.96 8.32
CA LEU A 36 -5.35 13.13 9.60
C LEU A 36 -3.84 13.33 9.41
N ALA A 37 -3.24 12.69 8.41
CA ALA A 37 -1.83 12.86 8.09
C ALA A 37 -1.48 14.27 7.59
N THR A 38 -2.44 15.05 7.08
CA THR A 38 -2.20 16.46 6.69
C THR A 38 -2.22 17.40 7.89
N LEU A 39 -2.87 17.02 8.99
CA LEU A 39 -2.98 17.82 10.21
C LEU A 39 -1.74 17.71 11.11
N GLY A 40 -0.93 16.67 10.94
CA GLY A 40 0.27 16.49 11.72
C GLY A 40 0.91 15.10 11.57
N SER A 41 1.94 14.86 12.37
CA SER A 41 2.64 13.57 12.38
C SER A 41 1.71 12.45 12.83
N SER A 42 1.33 11.59 11.89
CA SER A 42 0.42 10.46 12.11
C SER A 42 1.18 9.13 12.05
N CYS A 43 0.81 8.19 12.90
CA CYS A 43 1.38 6.85 12.94
C CYS A 43 0.27 5.80 13.07
N PHE A 44 0.37 4.73 12.28
CA PHE A 44 -0.43 3.52 12.44
C PHE A 44 0.52 2.33 12.61
N MET A 45 0.13 1.36 13.43
CA MET A 45 1.00 0.25 13.84
C MET A 45 0.35 -1.10 13.51
N CYS A 46 1.18 -2.12 13.24
CA CYS A 46 0.82 -3.53 13.17
C CYS A 46 1.65 -4.30 14.21
N ALA A 47 1.36 -5.58 14.44
CA ALA A 47 2.08 -6.39 15.43
C ALA A 47 3.51 -6.76 14.98
N GLU A 48 3.75 -6.78 13.67
CA GLU A 48 5.00 -7.23 13.07
C GLU A 48 6.01 -6.09 12.89
N THR A 49 7.29 -6.39 13.05
CA THR A 49 8.37 -5.42 12.83
C THR A 49 8.62 -5.13 11.35
N LEU A 50 8.56 -6.14 10.48
CA LEU A 50 8.90 -5.99 9.06
C LEU A 50 7.63 -5.74 8.23
N PRO A 51 7.57 -4.67 7.42
CA PRO A 51 6.35 -4.33 6.69
C PRO A 51 5.94 -5.40 5.68
N GLN A 52 6.89 -6.11 5.06
CA GLN A 52 6.59 -7.21 4.13
C GLN A 52 5.89 -8.41 4.78
N ARG A 53 5.85 -8.46 6.11
CA ARG A 53 5.22 -9.54 6.88
C ARG A 53 3.84 -9.18 7.43
N CYS A 54 3.38 -7.94 7.28
CA CYS A 54 2.05 -7.55 7.73
C CYS A 54 1.27 -6.73 6.69
N HIS A 55 -0.04 -6.59 6.91
CA HIS A 55 -0.94 -5.86 6.03
C HIS A 55 -0.59 -4.37 5.87
N ARG A 56 0.25 -3.82 6.77
CA ARG A 56 0.60 -2.39 6.74
C ARG A 56 1.37 -2.00 5.48
N SER A 57 2.02 -2.94 4.80
CA SER A 57 2.62 -2.67 3.48
C SER A 57 1.56 -2.33 2.44
N LEU A 58 0.39 -2.98 2.48
CA LEU A 58 -0.70 -2.73 1.54
C LEU A 58 -1.34 -1.35 1.77
N LEU A 59 -1.50 -0.96 3.05
CA LEU A 59 -1.90 0.40 3.41
C LEU A 59 -0.86 1.44 2.99
N ALA A 60 0.43 1.12 3.17
CA ALA A 60 1.50 2.02 2.75
C ALA A 60 1.55 2.20 1.22
N ASP A 61 1.28 1.15 0.45
CA ASP A 61 1.10 1.23 -1.00
C ASP A 61 -0.06 2.18 -1.35
N TYR A 62 -1.21 2.04 -0.67
CA TYR A 62 -2.35 2.94 -0.86
C TYR A 62 -1.97 4.40 -0.59
N PHE A 63 -1.37 4.70 0.56
CA PHE A 63 -1.00 6.07 0.91
C PHE A 63 0.01 6.66 -0.07
N LEU A 64 0.98 5.87 -0.53
CA LEU A 64 1.95 6.31 -1.51
C LEU A 64 1.28 6.67 -2.85
N VAL A 65 0.31 5.88 -3.31
CA VAL A 65 -0.49 6.18 -4.51
C VAL A 65 -1.34 7.45 -4.34
N GLN A 66 -1.76 7.76 -3.11
CA GLN A 66 -2.42 9.04 -2.78
C GLN A 66 -1.43 10.21 -2.60
N GLY A 67 -0.14 10.03 -2.93
CA GLY A 67 0.89 11.06 -2.82
C GLY A 67 1.44 11.28 -1.41
N ILE A 68 1.11 10.41 -0.45
CA ILE A 68 1.56 10.51 0.93
C ILE A 68 2.80 9.66 1.13
N LYS A 69 3.91 10.29 1.50
CA LYS A 69 5.14 9.60 1.86
C LYS A 69 4.95 8.78 3.14
N VAL A 70 5.25 7.49 3.08
CA VAL A 70 5.24 6.59 4.24
C VAL A 70 6.67 6.23 4.64
N ILE A 71 6.95 6.30 5.94
CA ILE A 71 8.22 5.90 6.56
C ILE A 71 7.91 4.79 7.56
N HIS A 72 8.52 3.62 7.38
CA HIS A 72 8.42 2.54 8.34
C HIS A 72 9.46 2.75 9.44
N ILE A 73 9.01 2.71 10.68
CA ILE A 73 9.87 2.70 11.87
C ILE A 73 10.10 1.24 12.24
N LEU A 74 11.33 0.75 12.11
CA LEU A 74 11.67 -0.65 12.39
C LEU A 74 12.23 -0.82 13.80
N ASP A 75 13.06 0.13 14.23
CA ASP A 75 13.60 0.20 15.59
C ASP A 75 14.00 1.65 15.93
N ARG A 76 14.67 1.85 17.07
CA ARG A 76 15.08 3.18 17.56
C ARG A 76 16.03 3.96 16.64
N ARG A 77 16.73 3.28 15.74
CA ARG A 77 17.77 3.86 14.86
C ARG A 77 17.53 3.58 13.39
N LYS A 78 16.55 2.73 13.06
CA LYS A 78 16.30 2.26 11.71
C LYS A 78 14.90 2.63 11.24
N THR A 79 14.87 3.42 10.19
CA THR A 79 13.69 3.67 9.39
C THR A 79 13.94 3.27 7.94
N ILE A 80 12.88 2.97 7.21
CA ILE A 80 12.93 2.74 5.76
C ILE A 80 11.79 3.51 5.09
N ILE A 81 12.07 4.16 3.97
CA ILE A 81 11.02 4.78 3.14
C ILE A 81 10.25 3.65 2.46
N HIS A 82 8.92 3.75 2.42
CA HIS A 82 8.11 2.80 1.70
C HIS A 82 8.29 2.98 0.19
N GLU A 83 8.52 1.87 -0.51
CA GLU A 83 8.50 1.80 -1.96
C GLU A 83 7.29 0.98 -2.39
N ILE A 84 6.70 1.35 -3.52
CA ILE A 84 5.54 0.65 -4.04
C ILE A 84 5.87 -0.84 -4.26
N SER A 85 4.95 -1.71 -3.84
CA SER A 85 5.07 -3.14 -4.08
C SER A 85 5.30 -3.44 -5.57
N ARG A 86 6.29 -4.29 -5.85
CA ARG A 86 6.57 -4.75 -7.22
C ARG A 86 5.44 -5.58 -7.82
N LEU A 87 4.53 -6.07 -6.99
CA LEU A 87 3.36 -6.86 -7.39
C LEU A 87 2.17 -5.97 -7.80
N ALA A 88 2.22 -4.67 -7.50
CA ALA A 88 1.12 -3.74 -7.71
C ALA A 88 1.11 -3.18 -9.13
N ASN A 89 -0.01 -3.31 -9.83
CA ASN A 89 -0.40 -2.42 -10.92
C ASN A 89 -1.25 -1.28 -10.36
N ILE A 90 -0.99 -0.06 -10.84
CA ILE A 90 -1.68 1.16 -10.42
C ILE A 90 -2.41 1.72 -11.63
N SER A 91 -3.70 2.02 -11.47
CA SER A 91 -4.51 2.70 -12.48
C SER A 91 -5.54 3.56 -11.78
N GLU A 92 -5.69 4.81 -12.21
CA GLU A 92 -6.69 5.75 -11.67
C GLU A 92 -6.68 5.86 -10.13
N GLY A 93 -5.49 5.85 -9.52
CA GLY A 93 -5.34 5.92 -8.06
C GLY A 93 -5.74 4.64 -7.30
N ARG A 94 -6.03 3.54 -8.01
CA ARG A 94 -6.36 2.22 -7.44
C ARG A 94 -5.22 1.24 -7.64
N ILE A 95 -5.12 0.28 -6.73
CA ILE A 95 -4.05 -0.73 -6.69
C ILE A 95 -4.64 -2.11 -6.89
N ILE A 96 -4.13 -2.86 -7.86
CA ILE A 96 -4.42 -4.29 -8.05
C ILE A 96 -3.10 -5.04 -8.03
N TYR A 97 -2.99 -6.10 -7.22
CA TYR A 97 -1.75 -6.87 -7.11
C TYR A 97 -1.78 -8.04 -8.09
N ASN A 98 -1.63 -7.73 -9.38
CA ASN A 98 -1.66 -8.70 -10.48
C ASN A 98 -0.48 -8.53 -11.45
N ARG A 99 0.58 -7.81 -11.06
CA ARG A 99 1.71 -7.55 -11.95
C ARG A 99 2.60 -8.77 -12.10
N THR A 100 2.72 -9.26 -13.34
CA THR A 100 3.56 -10.40 -13.72
C THR A 100 4.81 -10.01 -14.52
N GLN A 101 4.94 -8.74 -14.92
CA GLN A 101 6.08 -8.21 -15.67
C GLN A 101 6.81 -7.11 -14.88
N PRO A 102 8.12 -6.88 -15.10
CA PRO A 102 8.87 -5.81 -14.42
C PRO A 102 8.27 -4.42 -14.72
N ILE A 103 8.46 -3.46 -13.81
CA ILE A 103 8.03 -2.07 -14.00
C ILE A 103 8.70 -1.48 -15.24
N GLN A 104 7.90 -1.12 -16.24
CA GLN A 104 8.30 -0.15 -17.25
C GLN A 104 7.80 1.20 -16.74
N LEU A 105 8.69 1.98 -16.10
CA LEU A 105 8.40 3.37 -15.81
C LEU A 105 8.41 4.09 -17.16
N GLU A 106 7.24 4.39 -17.71
CA GLU A 106 7.13 5.51 -18.63
C GLU A 106 7.43 6.75 -17.80
N LEU A 107 8.70 7.16 -17.82
CA LEU A 107 9.06 8.55 -17.57
C LEU A 107 8.32 9.32 -18.66
N THR A 108 7.19 9.93 -18.31
CA THR A 108 6.73 11.08 -19.08
C THR A 108 7.78 12.16 -18.84
N GLU A 109 8.80 12.21 -19.69
CA GLU A 109 9.51 13.44 -20.00
C GLU A 109 8.45 14.40 -20.54
N ASN A 110 7.86 15.19 -19.64
CA ASN A 110 7.19 16.42 -20.01
C ASN A 110 7.96 17.55 -19.33
N ASP A 111 8.51 18.40 -20.20
CA ASP A 111 9.22 19.66 -19.97
C ASP A 111 8.64 20.53 -18.86
#